data_AF-A0A0E4CTQ2-F1
#
_entry.id   AF-A0A0E4CTQ2-F1
#
_cell.length_a   1.000
_cell.length_b   1.000
_cell.length_c   1.000
_cell.angle_alpha   90.00
_cell.angle_beta   90.00
_cell.angle_gamma   90.00
#
_symmetry.space_group_name_H-M   'P 1'
#
loop_
_entity.id
_entity.type
_entity.pdbx_description
1 polymer ?
#
loop_
_entity_poly.entity_id
_entity_poly.type
_entity_poly.pdbx_seq_one_letter_code
_entity_poly.pdbx_strand_id
1 'polypeptide(L)'
;MKFEYGSKSQEYDASGSASTTKVTLINADGAIVPIFLSPDKIALSNTELFELALEVIYQENFPQRAENEKFNEIGAKIAKYDELIEKSQKAIEDLEQATREAKQGTIKNEQAVNNAVSELTELVMGVLANFAPVDNVEEVEDEGPTE
;
A
#
# COMPACT_ATOMS: atom_id res chain seq x y z
N MET A 1 33.69 -26.91 -20.16
CA MET A 1 34.48 -26.06 -21.07
C MET A 1 34.53 -24.65 -20.48
N LYS A 2 35.70 -24.01 -20.41
CA LYS A 2 35.84 -22.65 -19.86
C LYS A 2 35.91 -21.66 -21.03
N PHE A 3 35.00 -20.69 -21.05
CA PHE A 3 35.02 -19.61 -22.02
C PHE A 3 35.82 -18.41 -21.51
N GLU A 4 36.36 -17.65 -22.45
CA GLU A 4 37.05 -16.39 -22.27
C GLU A 4 36.48 -15.37 -23.26
N TYR A 5 36.54 -14.09 -22.88
CA TYR A 5 36.09 -13.02 -23.76
C TYR A 5 37.06 -12.87 -24.94
N GLY A 6 36.54 -12.98 -26.16
CA GLY A 6 37.30 -12.73 -27.38
C GLY A 6 37.18 -11.29 -27.85
N SER A 7 35.98 -10.89 -28.27
CA SER A 7 35.75 -9.55 -28.86
C SER A 7 34.29 -9.12 -28.78
N LYS A 8 34.04 -7.82 -29.02
CA LYS A 8 32.69 -7.29 -29.29
C LYS A 8 32.64 -6.50 -30.59
N SER A 9 31.50 -6.54 -31.26
CA SER A 9 31.16 -5.67 -32.40
C SER A 9 29.69 -5.28 -32.37
N GLN A 10 29.39 -4.10 -32.93
CA GLN A 10 28.02 -3.72 -33.27
C GLN A 10 27.71 -4.23 -34.66
N GLU A 11 26.66 -5.02 -34.80
CA GLU A 11 26.12 -5.40 -36.11
C GLU A 11 25.01 -4.43 -36.50
N TYR A 12 24.87 -4.21 -37.81
CA TYR A 12 23.88 -3.32 -38.41
C TYR A 12 23.03 -4.11 -39.41
N ASP A 13 21.75 -3.76 -39.52
CA ASP A 13 20.87 -4.33 -40.52
C ASP A 13 21.02 -3.63 -41.90
N ALA A 14 20.23 -4.06 -42.88
CA ALA A 14 20.24 -3.49 -44.22
C ALA A 14 19.80 -2.00 -44.29
N SER A 15 19.16 -1.47 -43.25
CA SER A 15 18.80 -0.04 -43.13
C SER A 15 19.93 0.82 -42.55
N GLY A 16 21.01 0.18 -42.07
CA GLY A 16 22.08 0.85 -41.32
C GLY A 16 21.75 1.09 -39.85
N SER A 17 20.67 0.48 -39.33
CA SER A 17 20.30 0.56 -37.92
C SER A 17 21.04 -0.52 -37.12
N ALA A 18 21.46 -0.18 -35.90
CA ALA A 18 22.10 -1.13 -34.99
C ALA A 18 21.15 -2.29 -34.67
N SER A 19 21.53 -3.51 -35.04
CA SER A 19 20.67 -4.70 -34.93
C SER A 19 20.99 -5.55 -33.70
N THR A 20 22.27 -5.79 -33.43
CA THR A 20 22.70 -6.60 -32.28
C THR A 20 24.14 -6.29 -31.87
N THR A 21 24.42 -6.43 -30.57
CA THR A 21 25.78 -6.48 -30.04
C THR A 21 26.28 -7.92 -30.13
N LYS A 22 27.26 -8.20 -30.99
CA LYS A 22 27.89 -9.51 -31.08
C LYS A 22 29.06 -9.59 -30.10
N VAL A 23 29.01 -10.55 -29.19
CA VAL A 23 30.10 -10.91 -28.27
C VAL A 23 30.66 -12.25 -28.71
N THR A 24 31.96 -12.33 -28.98
CA THR A 24 32.62 -13.58 -29.33
C THR A 24 33.28 -14.15 -28.08
N LEU A 25 32.89 -15.37 -27.70
CA LEU A 25 33.56 -16.14 -26.67
C LEU A 25 34.50 -17.16 -27.29
N ILE A 26 35.65 -17.36 -26.67
CA ILE A 26 36.66 -18.32 -27.11
C ILE A 26 37.01 -19.28 -25.99
N ASN A 27 37.70 -20.39 -26.30
CA ASN A 27 38.28 -21.26 -25.28
C ASN A 27 39.69 -21.70 -25.69
N ALA A 28 40.39 -22.38 -24.78
CA ALA A 28 41.72 -22.92 -25.02
C ALA A 28 41.77 -24.00 -26.13
N ASP A 29 40.63 -24.63 -26.43
CA ASP A 29 40.51 -25.66 -27.47
C ASP A 29 40.26 -25.08 -28.88
N GLY A 30 40.21 -23.75 -29.02
CA GLY A 30 40.02 -23.05 -30.29
C GLY A 30 38.55 -22.88 -30.72
N ALA A 31 37.58 -23.14 -29.84
CA ALA A 31 36.18 -22.82 -30.09
C ALA A 31 35.98 -21.31 -30.22
N ILE A 32 35.10 -20.91 -31.14
CA ILE A 32 34.69 -19.52 -31.37
C ILE A 32 33.16 -19.50 -31.35
N VAL A 33 32.58 -18.92 -30.31
CA VAL A 33 31.14 -18.94 -30.03
C VAL A 33 30.61 -17.51 -30.08
N PRO A 34 29.91 -17.11 -31.15
CA PRO A 34 29.26 -15.81 -31.23
C PRO A 34 27.95 -15.82 -30.43
N ILE A 35 27.80 -14.85 -29.54
CA ILE A 35 26.59 -14.60 -28.75
C ILE A 35 26.03 -13.23 -29.15
N PHE A 36 24.73 -13.19 -29.43
CA PHE A 36 24.03 -12.00 -29.90
C PHE A 36 23.20 -11.42 -28.76
N LEU A 37 23.54 -10.20 -28.37
CA LEU A 37 22.86 -9.43 -27.32
C LEU A 37 22.09 -8.26 -27.93
N SER A 38 21.21 -7.64 -27.16
CA SER A 38 20.49 -6.43 -27.57
C SER A 38 21.46 -5.33 -28.07
N PRO A 39 21.06 -4.52 -29.07
CA PRO A 39 21.96 -3.53 -29.69
C PRO A 39 22.39 -2.42 -28.72
N ASP A 40 21.60 -2.08 -27.72
CA ASP A 40 21.90 -1.09 -26.69
C ASP A 40 23.04 -1.52 -25.73
N LYS A 41 23.34 -2.82 -25.67
CA LYS A 41 24.35 -3.37 -24.75
C LYS A 41 25.79 -3.10 -25.19
N ILE A 42 26.02 -2.57 -26.39
CA ILE A 42 27.37 -2.30 -26.92
C ILE A 42 28.21 -1.40 -26.01
N ALA A 43 27.56 -0.51 -25.25
CA ALA A 43 28.18 0.43 -24.33
C ALA A 43 28.71 -0.22 -23.04
N LEU A 44 28.30 -1.44 -22.72
CA LEU A 44 28.72 -2.15 -21.52
C LEU A 44 30.21 -2.53 -21.57
N SER A 45 30.80 -2.73 -20.39
CA SER A 45 32.16 -3.21 -20.26
C SER A 45 32.29 -4.65 -20.76
N ASN A 46 33.52 -5.06 -21.08
CA ASN A 46 33.77 -6.44 -21.53
C ASN A 46 33.39 -7.48 -20.46
N THR A 47 33.54 -7.14 -19.17
CA THR A 47 33.15 -8.02 -18.06
C THR A 47 31.63 -8.22 -18.02
N GLU A 48 30.86 -7.13 -18.08
CA GLU A 48 29.39 -7.20 -18.09
C GLU A 48 28.88 -7.95 -19.32
N LEU A 49 29.48 -7.70 -20.50
CA LEU A 49 29.14 -8.41 -21.73
C LEU A 49 29.49 -9.90 -21.66
N PHE A 50 30.59 -10.25 -21.01
CA PHE A 50 30.98 -11.63 -20.80
C PHE A 50 29.98 -12.37 -19.92
N GLU A 51 29.57 -11.78 -18.80
CA GLU A 51 28.56 -12.35 -17.90
C GLU A 51 27.21 -12.55 -18.61
N LEU A 52 26.75 -11.52 -19.35
CA LEU A 52 25.51 -11.62 -20.14
C LEU A 52 25.60 -12.69 -21.22
N ALA A 53 26.76 -12.86 -21.86
CA ALA A 53 26.95 -13.88 -22.87
C ALA A 53 26.96 -15.30 -22.27
N LEU A 54 27.56 -15.47 -21.09
CA LEU A 54 27.50 -16.74 -20.34
C LEU A 54 26.07 -17.08 -19.89
N GLU A 55 25.29 -16.08 -19.48
CA GLU A 55 23.88 -16.25 -19.11
C GLU A 55 23.06 -16.77 -20.30
N VAL A 56 23.27 -16.25 -21.51
CA VAL A 56 22.59 -16.76 -22.72
C VAL A 56 22.94 -18.23 -22.95
N ILE A 57 24.23 -18.59 -22.87
CA ILE A 57 24.69 -19.99 -22.99
C ILE A 57 24.07 -20.87 -21.90
N TYR A 58 23.97 -20.38 -20.67
CA TYR A 58 23.34 -21.10 -19.56
C TYR A 58 21.87 -21.38 -19.84
N GLN A 59 21.12 -20.36 -20.30
CA GLN A 59 19.70 -20.49 -20.63
C GLN A 59 19.46 -21.45 -21.79
N GLU A 60 20.26 -21.39 -22.86
CA GLU A 60 20.13 -22.26 -24.02
C GLU A 60 20.45 -23.74 -23.70
N ASN A 61 21.45 -23.98 -22.84
CA ASN A 61 21.87 -25.35 -22.49
C ASN A 61 21.09 -25.97 -21.32
N PHE A 62 20.51 -25.14 -20.44
CA PHE A 62 19.80 -25.58 -19.24
C PHE A 62 18.42 -24.93 -19.11
N PRO A 63 17.53 -25.00 -20.13
CA PRO A 63 16.27 -24.28 -20.14
C PRO A 63 15.39 -24.61 -18.92
N GLN A 64 15.31 -25.89 -18.55
CA GLN A 64 14.53 -26.33 -17.37
C GLN A 64 15.08 -25.78 -16.04
N ARG A 65 16.40 -25.56 -15.92
CA ARG A 65 17.00 -24.98 -14.70
C ARG A 65 16.80 -23.48 -14.65
N ALA A 66 17.05 -22.78 -15.75
CA ALA A 66 16.82 -21.35 -15.86
C ALA A 66 15.34 -20.99 -15.62
N GLU A 67 14.43 -21.80 -16.14
CA GLU A 67 12.99 -21.68 -15.84
C GLU A 67 12.70 -21.92 -14.36
N ASN A 68 13.18 -23.03 -13.78
CA ASN A 68 12.96 -23.33 -12.36
C ASN A 68 13.49 -22.23 -11.42
N GLU A 69 14.68 -21.66 -11.71
CA GLU A 69 15.24 -20.56 -10.93
C GLU A 69 14.36 -19.30 -11.00
N LYS A 70 13.92 -18.92 -12.20
CA LYS A 70 12.98 -17.80 -12.39
C LYS A 70 11.64 -18.04 -11.71
N PHE A 71 11.09 -19.25 -11.81
CA PHE A 71 9.84 -19.62 -11.14
C PHE A 71 9.99 -19.59 -9.62
N ASN A 72 11.12 -20.06 -9.07
CA ASN A 72 11.39 -19.98 -7.64
C ASN A 72 11.49 -18.53 -7.15
N GLU A 73 12.16 -17.66 -7.91
CA GLU A 73 12.25 -16.22 -7.57
C GLU A 73 10.86 -15.56 -7.58
N ILE A 74 10.05 -15.85 -8.61
CA ILE A 74 8.67 -15.35 -8.71
C ILE A 74 7.83 -15.89 -7.55
N GLY A 75 7.91 -17.18 -7.25
CA GLY A 75 7.21 -17.80 -6.13
C GLY A 75 7.56 -17.16 -4.78
N ALA A 76 8.84 -16.87 -4.54
CA ALA A 76 9.29 -16.17 -3.35
C ALA A 76 8.75 -14.73 -3.26
N LYS A 77 8.65 -14.02 -4.39
CA LYS A 77 8.03 -12.68 -4.44
C LYS A 77 6.53 -12.75 -4.17
N ILE A 78 5.82 -13.74 -4.73
CA ILE A 78 4.39 -13.96 -4.49
C ILE A 78 4.14 -14.23 -3.00
N ALA A 79 4.89 -15.13 -2.37
CA ALA A 79 4.75 -15.42 -0.95
C ALA A 79 4.94 -14.18 -0.07
N LYS A 80 5.90 -13.31 -0.41
CA LYS A 80 6.09 -12.02 0.30
C LYS A 80 4.90 -11.07 0.11
N TYR A 81 4.29 -11.05 -1.06
CA TYR A 81 3.09 -10.24 -1.28
C TYR A 81 1.89 -10.78 -0.54
N ASP A 82 1.71 -12.10 -0.47
CA ASP A 82 0.65 -12.73 0.31
C ASP A 82 0.76 -12.36 1.80
N GLU A 83 1.97 -12.43 2.38
CA GLU A 83 2.21 -11.98 3.76
C GLU A 83 1.89 -10.48 3.97
N LEU A 84 2.21 -9.64 2.98
CA LEU A 84 1.93 -8.21 3.05
C LEU A 84 0.42 -7.93 2.96
N ILE A 85 -0.28 -8.67 2.11
CA ILE A 85 -1.74 -8.59 1.95
C ILE A 85 -2.41 -9.00 3.26
N GLU A 86 -1.99 -10.11 3.87
CA GLU A 86 -2.53 -10.58 5.15
C GLU A 86 -2.33 -9.53 6.26
N LYS A 87 -1.12 -8.96 6.37
CA LYS A 87 -0.84 -7.87 7.31
C LYS A 87 -1.68 -6.63 7.06
N SER A 88 -1.91 -6.29 5.78
CA SER A 88 -2.71 -5.13 5.40
C SER A 88 -4.19 -5.35 5.73
N GLN A 89 -4.72 -6.55 5.49
CA GLN A 89 -6.09 -6.92 5.86
C GLN A 89 -6.27 -6.81 7.37
N LYS A 90 -5.35 -7.38 8.16
CA LYS A 90 -5.38 -7.26 9.62
C LYS A 90 -5.34 -5.80 10.10
N ALA A 91 -4.48 -4.97 9.50
CA ALA A 91 -4.41 -3.55 9.84
C ALA A 91 -5.71 -2.79 9.50
N ILE A 92 -6.38 -3.16 8.41
CA ILE A 92 -7.70 -2.63 8.05
C ILE A 92 -8.75 -3.06 9.08
N GLU A 93 -8.77 -4.33 9.47
CA GLU A 93 -9.70 -4.85 10.49
C GLU A 93 -9.51 -4.13 11.84
N ASP A 94 -8.25 -3.97 12.29
CA ASP A 94 -7.91 -3.25 13.51
C ASP A 94 -8.38 -1.78 13.44
N LEU A 95 -8.19 -1.12 12.28
CA LEU A 95 -8.64 0.25 12.06
C LEU A 95 -10.17 0.36 12.05
N GLU A 96 -10.87 -0.57 11.42
CA GLU A 96 -12.33 -0.64 11.43
C GLU A 96 -12.87 -0.85 12.84
N GLN A 97 -12.23 -1.72 13.64
CA GLN A 97 -12.59 -1.91 15.04
C GLN A 97 -12.38 -0.63 15.85
N ALA A 98 -11.19 -0.02 15.78
CA ALA A 98 -10.91 1.23 16.47
C ALA A 98 -11.89 2.35 16.08
N THR A 99 -12.27 2.42 14.80
CA THR A 99 -13.26 3.38 14.30
C THR A 99 -14.66 3.11 14.87
N ARG A 100 -15.07 1.85 14.98
CA ARG A 100 -16.34 1.47 15.60
C ARG A 100 -16.38 1.83 17.08
N GLU A 101 -15.31 1.52 17.81
CA GLU A 101 -15.19 1.85 19.23
C GLU A 101 -15.20 3.36 19.47
N ALA A 102 -14.49 4.13 18.64
CA ALA A 102 -14.51 5.59 18.69
C ALA A 102 -15.92 6.16 18.47
N LYS A 103 -16.64 5.67 17.45
CA LYS A 103 -18.04 6.06 17.19
C LYS A 103 -18.98 5.71 18.35
N GLN A 104 -18.80 4.55 18.97
CA GLN A 104 -19.59 4.19 20.15
C GLN A 104 -19.27 5.10 21.35
N GLY A 105 -18.01 5.46 21.53
CA GLY A 105 -17.56 6.41 22.55
C GLY A 105 -18.21 7.78 22.38
N THR A 106 -18.25 8.32 21.16
CA THR A 106 -18.91 9.61 20.90
C THR A 106 -20.40 9.57 21.19
N ILE A 107 -21.10 8.51 20.77
CA ILE A 107 -22.55 8.35 21.06
C ILE A 107 -22.81 8.29 22.56
N LYS A 108 -22.04 7.50 23.31
CA LYS A 108 -22.19 7.41 24.77
C LYS A 108 -21.93 8.76 25.45
N ASN A 109 -20.94 9.50 24.97
CA ASN A 109 -20.63 10.83 25.50
C ASN A 109 -21.76 11.83 25.22
N GLU A 110 -22.31 11.84 23.99
CA GLU A 110 -23.48 12.65 23.64
C GLU A 110 -24.68 12.34 24.53
N GLN A 111 -24.96 11.05 24.78
CA GLN A 111 -26.02 10.63 25.70
C GLN A 111 -25.78 11.12 27.14
N ALA A 112 -24.56 10.97 27.65
CA ALA A 112 -24.21 11.43 28.99
C ALA A 112 -24.37 12.95 29.14
N VAL A 113 -23.95 13.72 28.13
CA VAL A 113 -24.14 15.17 28.09
C VAL A 113 -25.62 15.53 28.06
N ASN A 114 -26.42 14.89 27.20
CA ASN A 114 -27.86 15.14 27.12
C ASN A 114 -28.58 14.86 28.45
N ASN A 115 -28.22 13.76 29.12
CA ASN A 115 -28.79 13.43 30.43
C ASN A 115 -28.42 14.48 31.48
N ALA A 116 -27.14 14.87 31.55
CA ALA A 116 -26.68 15.89 32.50
C ALA A 116 -27.36 17.25 32.28
N VAL A 117 -27.57 17.65 31.01
CA VAL A 117 -28.30 18.88 30.67
C VAL A 117 -29.77 18.80 31.11
N SER A 118 -30.41 17.64 30.94
CA SER A 118 -31.79 17.40 31.39
C SER A 118 -31.91 17.52 32.91
N GLU A 119 -31.04 16.83 33.66
CA GLU A 119 -31.01 16.88 35.13
C GLU A 119 -30.80 18.31 35.65
N LEU A 120 -29.89 19.07 35.02
CA LEU A 120 -29.65 20.46 35.38
C LEU A 120 -30.89 21.34 35.14
N THR A 121 -31.60 21.10 34.03
CA THR A 121 -32.81 21.84 33.67
C THR A 121 -33.93 21.58 34.67
N GLU A 122 -34.11 20.33 35.09
CA GLU A 122 -35.07 19.96 36.15
C GLU A 122 -34.72 20.62 37.49
N LEU A 123 -33.44 20.60 37.87
CA LEU A 123 -32.97 21.25 39.10
C LEU A 123 -33.25 22.75 39.09
N VAL A 124 -32.94 23.44 37.99
CA VAL A 124 -33.18 24.89 37.86
C VAL A 124 -34.67 25.21 37.93
N MET A 125 -35.53 24.45 37.24
CA MET A 125 -36.98 24.63 37.33
C MET A 125 -37.51 24.41 38.74
N GLY A 126 -37.03 23.37 39.45
CA GLY A 126 -37.40 23.12 40.85
C GLY A 126 -37.00 24.27 41.79
N VAL A 127 -35.82 24.85 41.58
CA VAL A 127 -35.38 26.04 42.34
C VAL A 127 -36.27 27.24 42.04
N LEU A 128 -36.57 27.52 40.76
CA LEU A 128 -37.43 28.65 40.37
C LEU A 128 -38.85 28.52 40.93
N ALA A 129 -39.43 27.32 40.95
CA ALA A 129 -40.75 27.07 41.53
C ALA A 129 -40.81 27.41 43.03
N ASN A 130 -39.72 27.19 43.78
CA ASN A 130 -39.64 27.57 45.20
C ASN A 130 -39.50 29.08 45.45
N PHE A 131 -39.14 29.86 44.42
CA PHE A 131 -39.00 31.31 44.50
C PHE A 131 -40.15 32.06 43.79
N ALA A 132 -41.14 31.35 43.24
CA ALA A 132 -42.33 31.98 42.69
C ALA A 132 -43.06 32.73 43.82
N PRO A 133 -43.36 34.05 43.66
CA PRO A 133 -44.11 34.78 44.67
C PRO A 133 -45.48 34.11 44.83
N VAL A 134 -45.84 33.79 46.07
CA VAL A 134 -47.22 33.43 46.43
C VAL A 134 -48.00 34.73 46.32
N ASP A 135 -48.63 34.96 45.17
CA ASP A 135 -49.65 36.01 45.04
C ASP A 135 -50.82 35.61 45.95
N ASN A 136 -50.83 36.13 47.17
CA ASN A 136 -52.04 36.22 47.99
C ASN A 136 -52.98 37.20 47.26
N VAL A 137 -53.81 36.68 46.37
CA VAL A 137 -54.94 37.42 45.84
C VAL A 137 -56.01 37.43 46.94
N GLU A 138 -56.05 38.49 47.75
CA GLU A 138 -57.27 38.84 48.47
C GLU A 138 -58.33 39.19 47.42
N GLU A 139 -59.30 38.30 47.21
CA GLU A 139 -60.56 38.64 46.53
C GLU A 139 -61.24 39.74 47.34
N VAL A 140 -61.14 40.98 46.86
CA VAL A 140 -61.98 42.07 47.35
C VAL A 140 -63.32 41.92 46.63
N GLU A 141 -64.33 41.44 47.36
CA GLU A 141 -65.73 41.48 46.93
C GLU A 141 -66.13 42.96 46.73
N ASP A 142 -66.35 43.34 45.48
CA ASP A 142 -66.90 44.63 45.07
C ASP A 142 -68.41 44.64 45.36
N GLU A 143 -68.80 45.12 46.54
CA GLU A 143 -70.20 45.45 46.81
C GLU A 143 -70.60 46.67 45.97
N GLY A 144 -71.48 46.43 44.99
CA GLY A 144 -71.99 47.44 44.07
C GLY A 144 -72.72 48.61 44.76
N PRO A 145 -72.93 49.72 44.04
CA PRO A 145 -73.35 50.98 44.67
C PRO A 145 -74.81 50.95 45.09
N THR A 146 -75.08 51.24 46.37
CA THR A 146 -76.39 51.69 46.85
C THR A 146 -76.53 53.20 46.64
N GLU A 147 -77.56 53.54 45.85
CA GLU A 147 -78.27 54.83 45.65
C GLU A 147 -77.52 56.07 45.13
#